data_AF-A0A1A5Q7X4-F1
#
_entry.id   AF-A0A1A5Q7X4-F1
#
_cell.length_a   1.000
_cell.length_b   1.000
_cell.length_c   1.000
_cell.angle_alpha   90.00
_cell.angle_beta   90.00
_cell.angle_gamma   90.00
#
_symmetry.space_group_name_H-M   'P 1'
#
loop_
_entity.id
_entity.type
_entity.pdbx_description
1 polymer ?
#
loop_
_entity_poly.entity_id
_entity_poly.type
_entity_poly.pdbx_seq_one_letter_code
_entity_poly.pdbx_strand_id
1 'polypeptide(L)' 'MLRTDNGAALRLSDFADPNDAVIAAIELYGPEAQTAAAYCAMEAHFAGRLADFRLWCEVFRVFKTRFH' A
#
# COMPACT_ATOMS: atom_id res chain seq x y z
N MET A 1 23.37 23.11 15.27
CA MET A 1 23.22 22.45 13.96
C MET A 1 22.84 21.00 14.22
N LEU A 2 21.54 20.69 14.18
CA LEU A 2 21.07 19.32 14.31
C LEU A 2 21.42 18.56 13.02
N ARG A 3 21.98 17.38 13.22
CA ARG A 3 22.48 16.45 12.22
C ARG A 3 21.35 16.13 11.25
N THR A 4 21.58 16.30 9.95
CA THR A 4 20.70 15.77 8.90
C THR A 4 20.76 14.25 8.96
N ASP A 5 19.88 13.66 9.75
CA ASP A 5 19.39 12.32 9.48
C ASP A 5 18.67 12.38 8.15
N ASN A 6 19.22 11.69 7.15
CA ASN A 6 18.52 11.42 5.90
C ASN A 6 17.19 10.76 6.26
N GLY A 7 16.12 11.55 6.26
CA GLY A 7 14.75 11.10 6.37
C GLY A 7 14.39 10.28 5.14
N ALA A 8 14.90 9.06 5.06
CA ALA A 8 14.29 8.02 4.25
C ALA A 8 12.91 7.81 4.85
N ALA A 9 11.89 8.46 4.26
CA ALA A 9 10.50 8.26 4.63
C ALA A 9 10.26 6.74 4.66
N LEU A 10 10.04 6.20 5.87
CA LEU A 10 9.75 4.79 6.07
C LEU A 10 8.60 4.42 5.13
N ARG A 11 8.85 3.52 4.18
CA ARG A 11 7.85 3.15 3.20
C ARG A 11 7.03 2.01 3.78
N LEU A 12 5.72 2.03 3.53
CA LEU A 12 4.86 0.93 3.96
C LEU A 12 5.33 -0.38 3.31
N SER A 13 5.85 -0.30 2.09
CA SER A 13 6.47 -1.41 1.36
C SER A 13 7.69 -2.05 2.06
N ASP A 14 8.33 -1.36 2.99
CA ASP A 14 9.52 -1.88 3.69
C ASP A 14 9.13 -2.87 4.81
N PHE A 15 7.85 -2.90 5.21
CA PHE A 15 7.38 -3.68 6.36
C PHE A 15 6.15 -4.55 6.06
N ALA A 16 5.42 -4.27 4.99
CA ALA A 16 4.15 -4.93 4.71
C ALA A 16 4.33 -6.15 3.80
N ASP A 17 3.98 -7.35 4.30
CA ASP A 17 3.67 -8.48 3.44
C ASP A 17 2.36 -8.17 2.67
N PRO A 18 2.30 -8.38 1.35
CA PRO A 18 1.10 -8.10 0.56
C PRO A 18 -0.16 -8.82 1.06
N ASN A 19 -0.06 -10.03 1.62
CA ASN A 19 -1.22 -10.74 2.18
C ASN A 19 -1.69 -10.12 3.49
N ASP A 20 -0.77 -9.72 4.36
CA ASP A 20 -1.11 -9.04 5.61
C ASP A 20 -1.76 -7.67 5.32
N ALA A 21 -1.24 -6.97 4.31
CA ALA A 21 -1.83 -5.71 3.83
C ALA A 21 -3.23 -5.90 3.25
N VAL A 22 -3.51 -7.03 2.56
CA VAL A 22 -4.86 -7.37 2.10
C VAL A 22 -5.80 -7.60 3.27
N ILE A 23 -5.38 -8.37 4.28
CA ILE A 23 -6.20 -8.62 5.48
C ILE A 23 -6.51 -7.30 6.20
N ALA A 24 -5.49 -6.48 6.45
CA ALA A 24 -5.65 -5.18 7.09
C ALA A 24 -6.58 -4.26 6.29
N ALA A 25 -6.48 -4.26 4.96
CA ALA A 25 -7.37 -3.48 4.11
C ALA A 25 -8.82 -3.96 4.17
N ILE A 26 -9.07 -5.28 4.25
CA ILE A 26 -10.42 -5.84 4.46
C ILE A 26 -10.97 -5.45 5.83
N GLU A 27 -10.16 -5.55 6.88
CA GLU A 27 -10.58 -5.21 8.24
C GLU A 27 -10.91 -3.72 8.38
N LEU A 28 -10.15 -2.85 7.72
CA LEU A 28 -10.31 -1.41 7.83
C LEU A 28 -11.41 -0.85 6.92
N TYR A 29 -11.52 -1.35 5.70
CA TYR A 29 -12.39 -0.79 4.66
C TYR A 29 -13.54 -1.70 4.26
N GLY A 30 -13.57 -2.95 4.73
CA GLY A 30 -14.68 -3.87 4.48
C GLY A 30 -14.94 -4.09 2.97
N PRO A 31 -16.20 -3.97 2.50
CA PRO A 31 -16.57 -4.14 1.10
C PRO A 31 -15.77 -3.23 0.13
N GLU A 32 -15.32 -2.07 0.59
CA GLU A 32 -14.64 -1.06 -0.20
C GLU A 32 -13.12 -1.27 -0.29
N ALA A 33 -12.58 -2.34 0.32
CA ALA A 33 -11.14 -2.59 0.41
C ALA A 33 -10.42 -2.60 -0.95
N GLN A 34 -11.05 -3.10 -2.00
CA GLN A 34 -10.51 -3.06 -3.37
C GLN A 34 -10.37 -1.63 -3.90
N THR A 35 -11.41 -0.81 -3.71
CA THR A 35 -11.43 0.59 -4.13
C THR A 35 -10.43 1.41 -3.33
N ALA A 36 -10.33 1.16 -2.02
CA ALA A 36 -9.33 1.79 -1.15
C ALA A 36 -7.90 1.45 -1.60
N ALA A 37 -7.60 0.18 -1.88
CA ALA A 37 -6.29 -0.23 -2.39
C ALA A 37 -5.93 0.45 -3.73
N ALA A 38 -6.89 0.55 -4.65
CA ALA A 38 -6.70 1.26 -5.91
C ALA A 38 -6.44 2.76 -5.70
N TYR A 39 -7.19 3.40 -4.80
CA TYR A 39 -7.00 4.80 -4.45
C TYR A 39 -5.61 5.05 -3.82
N CYS A 40 -5.20 4.22 -2.86
CA CYS A 40 -3.88 4.31 -2.23
C CYS A 40 -2.74 4.09 -3.22
N ALA A 41 -2.92 3.19 -4.21
CA ALA A 41 -1.96 3.04 -5.30
C ALA A 41 -1.81 4.33 -6.10
N MET A 42 -2.94 4.93 -6.52
CA MET A 42 -2.91 6.20 -7.27
C MET A 42 -2.25 7.33 -6.49
N GLU A 43 -2.59 7.48 -5.21
CA GLU A 43 -2.01 8.49 -4.34
C GLU A 43 -0.48 8.31 -4.20
N ALA A 44 -0.03 7.08 -3.96
CA ALA A 44 1.39 6.76 -3.88
C ALA A 44 2.13 7.05 -5.19
N HIS A 45 1.51 6.79 -6.34
CA HIS A 45 2.07 7.09 -7.65
C HIS A 45 2.28 8.60 -7.85
N PHE A 46 1.25 9.42 -7.61
CA PHE A 46 1.34 10.87 -7.77
C PHE A 46 2.25 11.53 -6.72
N ALA A 47 2.42 10.91 -5.55
CA ALA A 47 3.37 11.35 -4.54
C ALA A 47 4.83 10.87 -4.80
N GLY A 48 5.09 10.17 -5.90
CA GLY A 48 6.43 9.65 -6.23
C GLY A 48 6.90 8.47 -5.34
N ARG A 49 6.01 7.90 -4.52
CA ARG A 49 6.30 6.74 -3.65
C ARG A 49 6.13 5.43 -4.42
N LEU A 50 7.03 5.20 -5.39
CA LEU A 50 6.92 4.08 -6.33
C LEU A 50 6.93 2.68 -5.67
N ALA A 51 7.57 2.52 -4.50
CA ALA A 51 7.58 1.23 -3.80
C ALA A 51 6.22 0.94 -3.15
N ASP A 52 5.60 1.93 -2.49
CA ASP A 52 4.24 1.83 -1.96
C ASP A 52 3.23 1.61 -3.08
N PHE A 53 3.39 2.28 -4.22
CA PHE A 53 2.55 2.05 -5.40
C PHE A 53 2.58 0.57 -5.83
N ARG A 54 3.77 -0.04 -5.91
CA ARG A 54 3.89 -1.46 -6.29
C ARG A 54 3.23 -2.37 -5.25
N LEU A 55 3.41 -2.11 -3.96
CA LEU A 55 2.74 -2.86 -2.90
C LEU A 55 1.22 -2.82 -3.09
N TRP A 56 0.63 -1.63 -3.26
CA TRP A 56 -0.82 -1.49 -3.43
C TRP A 56 -1.32 -2.15 -4.73
N CYS A 57 -0.52 -2.16 -5.80
CA CYS A 57 -0.83 -2.94 -7.00
C CYS A 57 -0.85 -4.45 -6.72
N GLU A 58 0.07 -4.98 -5.93
CA GLU A 58 0.08 -6.40 -5.56
C GLU A 58 -1.12 -6.73 -4.66
N VAL A 59 -1.42 -5.89 -3.66
CA VAL A 59 -2.64 -6.00 -2.83
C VAL A 59 -3.90 -6.05 -3.70
N PHE A 60 -4.01 -5.15 -4.68
CA PHE A 60 -5.13 -5.11 -5.62
C PHE A 60 -5.21 -6.38 -6.49
N ARG A 61 -4.08 -6.93 -6.92
CA ARG A 61 -4.04 -8.20 -7.67
C ARG A 61 -4.53 -9.38 -6.82
N VAL A 62 -4.09 -9.46 -5.57
CA VAL A 62 -4.52 -10.52 -4.64
C VAL A 62 -6.03 -10.47 -4.40
N PHE A 63 -6.61 -9.27 -4.25
CA PHE A 63 -8.06 -9.12 -4.20
C PHE A 63 -8.76 -9.71 -5.42
N LYS A 64 -8.25 -9.43 -6.62
CA LYS A 64 -8.83 -9.95 -7.86
C LYS A 64 -8.71 -11.48 -7.98
N THR A 65 -7.66 -12.09 -7.43
CA THR A 65 -7.49 -13.55 -7.45
C THR A 65 -8.33 -14.27 -6.39
N ARG A 66 -8.58 -13.67 -5.23
CA ARG A 66 -9.24 -14.32 -4.09
C ARG A 66 -10.78 -14.25 -4.12
N PHE A 67 -11.34 -13.31 -4.86
CA PHE A 67 -12.79 -13.06 -4.92
C PHE A 67 -13.38 -13.20 -6.33
N HIS A 68 -12.68 -13.93 -7.21
CA HIS A 68 -13.17 -14.32 -8.53
C HIS A 68 -13.40 -15.82 -8.59
#